data_AF-A0A9Q5G5L7-F1
#
_entry.id   AF-A0A9Q5G5L7-F1
#
_cell.length_a   1.000
_cell.length_b   1.000
_cell.length_c   1.000
_cell.angle_alpha   90.00
_cell.angle_beta   90.00
_cell.angle_gamma   90.00
#
_symmetry.space_group_name_H-M   'P 1'
#
loop_
_entity.id
_entity.type
_entity.pdbx_description
1 polymer ?
#
loop_
_entity_poly.entity_id
_entity_poly.type
_entity_poly.pdbx_seq_one_letter_code
_entity_poly.pdbx_strand_id
1 'polypeptide(L)' 'MKVIHNRQGIYLNGSYNKEELHYLVDYLISLGSEVKIIKSRELKEKYLEKLQRIIQQY' A
#
# COMPACT_ATOMS: atom_id res chain seq x y z
N MET A 1 11.84 4.54 3.54
CA MET A 1 10.89 3.85 4.45
C MET A 1 11.66 3.02 5.46
N LYS A 2 11.08 2.74 6.63
CA LYS A 2 11.69 1.95 7.72
C LYS A 2 10.73 0.84 8.15
N VAL A 3 11.26 -0.37 8.30
CA VAL A 3 10.52 -1.48 8.92
C VAL A 3 10.58 -1.33 10.44
N ILE A 4 9.43 -1.34 11.09
CA ILE A 4 9.27 -1.24 12.53
C ILE A 4 8.65 -2.54 13.03
N HIS A 5 9.30 -3.17 13.99
CA HIS A 5 8.80 -4.33 14.71
C HIS A 5 8.28 -3.86 16.07
N ASN A 6 7.03 -4.19 16.39
CA ASN A 6 6.50 -4.00 17.74
C ASN A 6 5.69 -5.24 18.16
N ARG A 7 5.11 -5.23 19.37
CA ARG A 7 4.33 -6.37 19.90
C ARG A 7 3.05 -6.70 19.09
N GLN A 8 2.60 -5.79 18.22
CA GLN A 8 1.37 -5.90 17.42
C GLN A 8 1.63 -6.31 15.96
N GLY A 9 2.89 -6.30 15.51
CA GLY A 9 3.26 -6.75 14.16
C GLY A 9 4.44 -6.01 13.54
N ILE A 10 4.56 -6.18 12.22
CA ILE A 10 5.57 -5.56 11.37
C ILE A 10 4.90 -4.44 10.57
N TYR A 11 5.49 -3.26 10.63
CA TYR A 11 4.98 -2.06 9.96
C TYR A 11 6.03 -1.47 9.04
N LEU A 12 5.63 -1.12 7.82
CA LEU A 12 6.42 -0.27 6.95
C LEU A 12 6.01 1.18 7.17
N ASN A 13 6.88 1.96 7.82
CA ASN A 13 6.61 3.37 8.13
C ASN A 13 7.53 4.29 7.32
N GLY A 14 6.96 5.34 6.73
CA GLY A 14 7.73 6.35 6.02
C GLY A 14 6.84 7.26 5.19
N SER A 15 7.50 8.21 4.54
CA SER A 15 6.88 9.11 3.57
C SER A 15 7.08 8.58 2.15
N TYR A 16 6.22 9.03 1.24
CA TYR A 16 6.33 8.77 -0.19
C TYR A 16 6.21 10.09 -0.95
N ASN A 17 6.84 10.17 -2.12
CA ASN A 17 6.59 11.27 -3.06
C ASN A 17 5.20 11.05 -3.68
N LYS A 18 4.36 12.09 -3.69
CA LYS A 18 3.02 12.04 -4.29
C LYS A 18 3.07 11.75 -5.79
N GLU A 19 4.08 12.27 -6.49
CA GLU A 19 4.25 12.06 -7.94
C GLU A 19 4.53 10.58 -8.26
N GLU A 20 5.17 9.87 -7.33
CA GLU A 20 5.56 8.46 -7.45
C GLU A 20 4.61 7.51 -6.69
N LEU A 21 3.47 8.01 -6.20
CA LEU A 21 2.51 7.22 -5.42
C LEU A 21 2.05 5.97 -6.17
N HIS A 22 1.92 6.05 -7.50
CA HIS A 22 1.54 4.92 -8.33
C HIS A 22 2.54 3.75 -8.23
N TYR A 23 3.85 4.02 -8.21
CA TYR A 23 4.87 2.97 -8.02
C TYR A 23 4.77 2.31 -6.64
N LEU A 24 4.51 3.10 -5.59
CA LEU A 24 4.29 2.55 -4.26
C LEU A 24 3.05 1.65 -4.22
N VAL A 25 1.95 2.07 -4.85
CA VAL A 25 0.74 1.25 -4.94
C VAL A 25 1.03 -0.06 -5.66
N ASP A 26 1.76 -0.02 -6.77
CA ASP A 26 2.11 -1.21 -7.55
C ASP A 26 2.94 -2.20 -6.75
N TYR A 27 3.93 -1.67 -6.02
CA TYR A 27 4.72 -2.46 -5.08
C TYR A 27 3.87 -3.07 -3.97
N LEU A 28 2.91 -2.33 -3.39
CA LEU A 28 2.05 -2.87 -2.33
C LEU A 28 1.10 -3.94 -2.85
N ILE A 29 0.61 -3.81 -4.08
CA ILE A 29 -0.25 -4.80 -4.75
C ILE A 29 0.49 -6.11 -4.97
N SER A 30 1.79 -6.05 -5.34
CA SER A 30 2.58 -7.27 -5.56
C SER A 30 2.77 -8.11 -4.28
N LEU A 31 2.58 -7.50 -3.10
CA LEU A 31 2.59 -8.18 -1.81
C LEU A 31 1.24 -8.83 -1.45
N GLY A 32 0.18 -8.58 -2.23
CA GLY A 32 -1.11 -9.26 -2.11
C GLY A 32 -1.77 -9.10 -0.73
N SER A 33 -2.23 -10.22 -0.16
CA SER A 33 -2.94 -10.25 1.13
C SER A 33 -2.06 -9.93 2.34
N GLU A 34 -0.74 -9.92 2.18
CA GLU A 34 0.21 -9.68 3.28
C GLU A 34 0.32 -8.20 3.66
N VAL A 35 -0.33 -7.31 2.91
CA VAL A 35 -0.29 -5.86 3.14
C VAL A 35 -1.67 -5.31 3.49
N LYS A 36 -1.67 -4.49 4.55
CA LYS A 36 -2.83 -3.69 4.94
C LYS A 36 -2.43 -2.22 5.06
N ILE A 37 -3.09 -1.36 4.29
CA ILE A 37 -2.86 0.08 4.36
C ILE A 37 -3.55 0.67 5.59
N ILE A 38 -2.76 1.17 6.53
CA ILE A 38 -3.24 1.79 7.76
C ILE A 38 -3.39 3.31 7.59
N LYS A 39 -2.40 3.95 6.95
CA LYS A 39 -2.34 5.37 6.60
C LYS A 39 -1.47 5.54 5.34
N SER A 40 -1.59 6.64 4.58
CA SER A 40 -2.59 7.71 4.67
C SER A 40 -3.90 7.31 3.97
N ARG A 41 -4.94 8.17 4.06
CA ARG A 41 -6.21 7.98 3.34
C ARG A 41 -6.01 7.93 1.82
N GLU A 42 -5.18 8.84 1.29
CA GLU A 42 -4.84 8.91 -0.14
C GLU A 42 -4.20 7.60 -0.64
N LEU A 43 -3.23 7.07 0.10
CA LEU A 43 -2.60 5.78 -0.25
C LEU A 43 -3.62 4.64 -0.24
N LYS A 44 -4.51 4.61 0.75
CA LYS A 44 -5.55 3.58 0.86
C LYS A 44 -6.52 3.66 -0.33
N GLU A 45 -6.97 4.85 -0.68
CA GLU A 45 -7.89 5.08 -1.80
C GLU A 45 -7.25 4.63 -3.13
N LYS A 46 -6.00 5.01 -3.40
CA LYS A 46 -5.29 4.58 -4.61
C LYS A 46 -5.03 3.08 -4.66
N TYR A 47 -4.73 2.46 -3.53
CA TYR A 47 -4.58 1.01 -3.43
C TYR A 47 -5.88 0.27 -3.76
N LEU A 48 -7.01 0.71 -3.20
CA LEU A 48 -8.33 0.13 -3.47
C LEU A 48 -8.77 0.35 -4.93
N GLU A 49 -8.51 1.55 -5.48
CA GLU A 49 -8.79 1.87 -6.89
C GLU A 49 -8.05 0.91 -7.83
N LYS A 50 -6.76 0.64 -7.57
CA LYS A 50 -5.98 -0.31 -8.37
C LYS A 50 -6.46 -1.75 -8.19
N LEU A 51 -6.75 -2.19 -6.96
CA LEU A 51 -7.33 -3.52 -6.72
C LEU A 51 -8.64 -3.72 -7.49
N GLN A 52 -9.56 -2.75 -7.44
CA GLN A 52 -10.83 -2.82 -8.15
C GLN A 52 -10.62 -2.93 -9.66
N ARG A 53 -9.67 -2.18 -10.23
CA ARG A 53 -9.32 -2.30 -11.65
C ARG A 53 -8.81 -3.68 -12.02
N ILE A 54 -7.99 -4.29 -11.17
CA ILE A 54 -7.49 -5.66 -11.39
C ILE A 54 -8.65 -6.66 -11.36
N ILE A 55 -9.54 -6.55 -10.37
CA ILE A 55 -10.70 -7.44 -10.24
C ILE A 55 -11.63 -7.32 -11.46
N GLN A 56 -11.84 -6.10 -11.97
CA GLN A 56 -12.68 -5.86 -13.16
C GLN A 56 -12.12 -6.44 -14.46
N GLN A 57 -10.85 -6.89 -14.49
CA GLN A 57 -10.26 -7.56 -15.66
C GLN A 57 -10.59 -9.06 -15.75
N TYR A 58 -11.22 -9.63 -14.71
CA TYR A 58 -11.64 -11.03 -14.64
C TYR A 58 -13.17 -11.14 -14.62
#